data_AF-A0A6G6K2I9-F1
#
_entry.id   AF-A0A6G6K2I9-F1
#
_cell.length_a   1.000
_cell.length_b   1.000
_cell.length_c   1.000
_cell.angle_alpha   90.00
_cell.angle_beta   90.00
_cell.angle_gamma   90.00
#
_symmetry.space_group_name_H-M   'P 1'
#
loop_
_entity.id
_entity.type
_entity.pdbx_description
1 polymer ?
#
loop_
_entity_poly.entity_id
_entity_poly.type
_entity_poly.pdbx_seq_one_letter_code
_entity_poly.pdbx_strand_id
1 'polypeptide(L)'
;MAYSFLSSWAMESLYPNLIAPANTGTASNHHMSAFLQFDLTPLIVEALAGDDIISATMRLYVLSGAESGFGAGPSATYPVSFDVRLLEGSWNEATLTWNNQPGGAYNPTTTSPPGTIVATSPTITNTGIWVDVDITDILTGWLDDPATNYGLRLTQPTEVRDSGGASVFPSFASSEYATESYRPQLVVQTVPEPETAVLFGLGVAGFLTVRRRNR
;
A
#
# COMPACT_ATOMS: atom_id res chain seq x y z
N MET A 1 -15.96 -4.97 4.38
CA MET A 1 -15.59 -4.24 5.61
C MET A 1 -14.34 -3.42 5.29
N ALA A 2 -14.19 -2.20 5.82
CA ALA A 2 -13.00 -1.37 5.59
C ALA A 2 -12.06 -1.53 6.79
N TYR A 3 -10.87 -2.07 6.58
CA TYR A 3 -9.86 -2.26 7.62
C TYR A 3 -8.82 -1.13 7.55
N SER A 4 -8.39 -0.63 8.69
CA SER A 4 -7.39 0.44 8.85
C SER A 4 -6.13 -0.16 9.49
N PHE A 5 -4.95 0.11 8.93
CA PHE A 5 -3.69 -0.51 9.36
C PHE A 5 -2.63 0.54 9.71
N LEU A 6 -1.89 0.29 10.80
CA LEU A 6 -0.81 1.11 11.34
C LEU A 6 0.50 0.32 11.39
N SER A 7 1.63 0.97 11.07
CA SER A 7 2.93 0.77 11.74
C SER A 7 3.96 1.81 11.23
N SER A 8 4.17 2.88 12.02
CA SER A 8 5.33 3.80 12.22
C SER A 8 6.23 4.22 11.03
N TRP A 9 7.18 5.18 11.22
CA TRP A 9 8.19 5.58 10.21
C TRP A 9 9.59 5.86 10.81
N ALA A 10 10.67 5.61 10.04
CA ALA A 10 11.89 6.44 10.12
C ALA A 10 11.93 7.47 9.00
N MET A 11 11.85 8.72 9.42
CA MET A 11 12.75 9.76 8.95
C MET A 11 13.18 10.56 10.18
N GLU A 12 14.40 11.08 10.20
CA GLU A 12 14.86 11.95 11.29
C GLU A 12 13.84 13.07 11.58
N SER A 13 13.21 12.96 12.74
CA SER A 13 12.59 13.94 13.65
C SER A 13 12.02 15.30 13.19
N LEU A 14 11.74 15.60 11.91
CA LEU A 14 11.25 16.94 11.55
C LEU A 14 10.01 17.05 10.66
N TYR A 15 9.50 15.99 10.03
CA TYR A 15 8.33 16.11 9.13
C TYR A 15 7.37 14.91 9.25
N PRO A 16 6.16 15.07 9.82
CA PRO A 16 5.18 13.99 10.04
C PRO A 16 4.45 13.51 8.76
N ASN A 17 4.87 13.99 7.58
CA ASN A 17 4.20 13.77 6.30
C ASN A 17 4.97 12.73 5.47
N LEU A 18 4.26 11.75 4.90
CA LEU A 18 4.86 10.72 4.07
C LEU A 18 5.29 11.34 2.72
N ILE A 19 6.59 11.37 2.47
CA ILE A 19 7.18 11.95 1.25
C ILE A 19 7.43 10.85 0.22
N ALA A 20 6.89 11.00 -1.00
CA ALA A 20 7.14 10.08 -2.11
C ALA A 20 8.22 10.61 -3.08
N PRO A 21 8.87 9.71 -3.87
CA PRO A 21 10.01 10.00 -4.74
C PRO A 21 9.89 11.07 -5.81
N ALA A 22 11.01 11.76 -6.02
CA ALA A 22 11.49 12.13 -7.36
C ALA A 22 12.60 11.14 -7.79
N ASN A 23 12.58 10.70 -9.06
CA ASN A 23 13.75 10.15 -9.75
C ASN A 23 14.39 11.33 -10.47
N THR A 24 15.63 11.72 -10.17
CA THR A 24 16.13 13.05 -10.57
C THR A 24 17.08 13.12 -11.76
N GLY A 25 17.22 12.05 -12.57
CA GLY A 25 17.67 12.12 -13.97
C GLY A 25 19.02 12.76 -14.35
N THR A 26 19.57 13.75 -13.63
CA THR A 26 20.97 14.19 -13.51
C THR A 26 21.16 15.33 -12.48
N ALA A 27 22.32 15.31 -11.83
CA ALA A 27 23.07 16.39 -11.14
C ALA A 27 22.58 16.98 -9.81
N SER A 28 21.47 16.55 -9.24
CA SER A 28 21.21 16.67 -7.79
C SER A 28 20.49 15.41 -7.31
N ASN A 29 21.25 14.47 -6.73
CA ASN A 29 20.85 13.08 -6.53
C ASN A 29 19.94 12.92 -5.31
N HIS A 30 18.62 13.09 -5.47
CA HIS A 30 17.67 12.75 -4.41
C HIS A 30 16.64 11.77 -4.96
N HIS A 31 17.02 10.50 -4.97
CA HIS A 31 16.08 9.40 -5.16
C HIS A 31 15.38 9.17 -3.82
N MET A 32 14.06 9.25 -3.82
CA MET A 32 13.29 8.92 -2.61
C MET A 32 12.48 7.65 -2.87
N SER A 33 11.93 7.07 -1.83
CA SER A 33 11.07 5.89 -1.93
C SER A 33 10.19 5.90 -0.70
N ALA A 34 8.90 5.68 -0.91
CA ALA A 34 8.01 5.38 0.20
C ALA A 34 7.97 3.86 0.38
N PHE A 35 7.98 3.42 1.63
CA PHE A 35 7.89 2.02 2.02
C PHE A 35 6.63 1.85 2.84
N LEU A 36 5.87 0.79 2.59
CA LEU A 36 4.65 0.49 3.35
C LEU A 36 4.49 -1.02 3.47
N GLN A 37 3.96 -1.48 4.59
CA GLN A 37 3.64 -2.89 4.82
C GLN A 37 2.29 -2.95 5.51
N PHE A 38 1.41 -3.83 5.04
CA PHE A 38 0.11 -4.04 5.65
C PHE A 38 0.20 -5.17 6.68
N ASP A 39 -0.34 -4.94 7.86
CA ASP A 39 -0.59 -6.00 8.84
C ASP A 39 -1.79 -6.83 8.37
N LEU A 40 -1.55 -8.09 8.01
CA LEU A 40 -2.61 -8.98 7.50
C LEU A 40 -3.31 -9.75 8.61
N THR A 41 -2.93 -9.57 9.88
CA THR A 41 -3.47 -10.32 11.02
C THR A 41 -5.01 -10.33 11.04
N PRO A 42 -5.73 -9.21 10.82
CA PRO A 42 -7.19 -9.23 10.80
C PRO A 42 -7.77 -10.11 9.69
N LEU A 43 -7.17 -10.14 8.49
CA LEU A 43 -7.66 -10.98 7.39
C LEU A 43 -7.41 -12.47 7.67
N ILE A 44 -6.25 -12.78 8.25
CA ILE A 44 -5.87 -14.15 8.64
C ILE A 44 -6.75 -14.67 9.78
N VAL A 45 -7.11 -13.83 10.76
CA VAL A 45 -8.00 -14.19 11.87
C VAL A 45 -9.42 -14.50 11.38
N GLU A 46 -9.88 -13.81 10.34
CA GLU A 46 -11.14 -14.09 9.65
C GLU A 46 -11.05 -15.31 8.70
N ALA A 47 -9.91 -16.02 8.71
CA ALA A 47 -9.66 -17.21 7.89
C ALA A 47 -9.84 -16.99 6.37
N LEU A 48 -9.64 -15.76 5.89
CA LEU A 48 -9.70 -15.44 4.48
C LEU A 48 -8.48 -15.98 3.75
N ALA A 49 -8.71 -16.72 2.68
CA ALA A 49 -7.70 -17.16 1.74
C ALA A 49 -7.68 -16.26 0.49
N GLY A 50 -6.68 -16.43 -0.37
CA GLY A 50 -6.55 -15.64 -1.59
C GLY A 50 -7.78 -15.74 -2.52
N ASP A 51 -8.42 -16.91 -2.59
CA ASP A 51 -9.62 -17.15 -3.39
C ASP A 51 -10.89 -16.50 -2.84
N ASP A 52 -10.88 -16.06 -1.57
CA ASP A 52 -11.96 -15.27 -0.98
C ASP A 52 -11.90 -13.80 -1.41
N ILE A 53 -10.80 -13.34 -2.00
CA ILE A 53 -10.60 -11.93 -2.38
C ILE A 53 -11.20 -11.66 -3.77
N ILE A 54 -12.25 -10.83 -3.81
CA ILE A 54 -12.80 -10.30 -5.07
C ILE A 54 -11.97 -9.13 -5.58
N SER A 55 -11.60 -8.22 -4.66
CA SER A 55 -10.73 -7.10 -4.97
C SER A 55 -10.00 -6.59 -3.74
N ALA A 56 -8.81 -6.05 -3.94
CA ALA A 56 -8.04 -5.33 -2.94
C ALA A 56 -7.52 -4.02 -3.51
N THR A 57 -7.82 -2.91 -2.84
CA THR A 57 -7.42 -1.57 -3.26
C THR A 57 -6.62 -0.88 -2.16
N MET A 58 -5.38 -0.53 -2.47
CA MET A 58 -4.58 0.38 -1.67
C MET A 58 -5.02 1.81 -1.96
N ARG A 59 -5.40 2.56 -0.93
CA ARG A 59 -5.81 3.96 -1.04
C ARG A 59 -4.83 4.85 -0.32
N LEU A 60 -4.28 5.83 -1.02
CA LEU A 60 -3.32 6.79 -0.49
C LEU A 60 -3.86 8.20 -0.68
N TYR A 61 -3.87 9.00 0.38
CA TYR A 61 -4.34 10.38 0.31
C TYR A 61 -3.19 11.32 -0.07
N VAL A 62 -3.34 12.03 -1.19
CA VAL A 62 -2.35 13.00 -1.67
C VAL A 62 -2.48 14.30 -0.88
N LEU A 63 -1.47 14.64 -0.10
CA LEU A 63 -1.36 15.90 0.65
C LEU A 63 -1.10 17.09 -0.29
N SER A 64 -1.38 18.29 0.20
CA SER A 64 -1.00 19.51 -0.51
C SER A 64 0.53 19.68 -0.52
N GLY A 65 1.08 20.30 -1.57
CA GLY A 65 2.52 20.58 -1.63
C GLY A 65 3.04 21.55 -0.54
N ALA A 66 2.15 22.27 0.16
CA ALA A 66 2.54 23.08 1.31
C ALA A 66 2.90 22.21 2.53
N GLU A 67 2.26 21.03 2.65
CA GLU A 67 2.51 20.09 3.74
C GLU A 67 3.85 19.37 3.57
N SER A 68 4.34 19.18 2.34
CA SER A 68 5.59 18.45 2.10
C SER A 68 6.85 19.22 2.50
N GLY A 69 6.76 20.54 2.72
CA GLY A 69 7.88 21.39 3.13
C GLY A 69 8.98 21.60 2.07
N PHE A 70 8.97 20.81 0.98
CA PHE A 70 9.80 20.98 -0.21
C PHE A 70 9.09 20.40 -1.44
N GLY A 71 9.59 20.76 -2.63
CA GLY A 71 9.00 20.33 -3.90
C GLY A 71 7.65 20.99 -4.18
N ALA A 72 6.98 20.50 -5.22
CA ALA A 72 5.65 20.94 -5.62
C ALA A 72 4.70 19.75 -5.69
N GLY A 73 3.44 19.99 -5.34
CA GLY A 73 2.38 18.98 -5.45
C GLY A 73 1.97 18.75 -6.91
N PRO A 74 1.41 17.57 -7.25
CA PRO A 74 0.92 17.29 -8.59
C PRO A 74 -0.17 18.29 -9.04
N SER A 75 -0.16 18.62 -10.33
CA SER A 75 -1.15 19.50 -10.95
C SER A 75 -1.54 19.00 -12.35
N ALA A 76 -2.61 19.51 -12.94
CA ALA A 76 -2.97 19.19 -14.33
C ALA A 76 -1.87 19.57 -15.33
N THR A 77 -1.08 20.60 -15.02
CA THR A 77 0.07 21.04 -15.83
C THR A 77 1.29 20.14 -15.61
N TYR A 78 1.45 19.62 -14.39
CA TYR A 78 2.57 18.78 -13.98
C TYR A 78 2.05 17.46 -13.40
N PRO A 79 1.50 16.57 -14.25
CA PRO A 79 0.99 15.28 -13.82
C PRO A 79 2.13 14.35 -13.42
N VAL A 80 1.88 13.50 -12.43
CA VAL A 80 2.83 12.45 -12.00
C VAL A 80 2.13 11.10 -11.84
N SER A 81 2.90 10.04 -11.70
CA SER A 81 2.44 8.71 -11.27
C SER A 81 3.51 8.08 -10.40
N PHE A 82 3.19 6.96 -9.75
CA PHE A 82 4.17 6.13 -9.06
C PHE A 82 3.99 4.66 -9.42
N ASP A 83 5.09 3.94 -9.48
CA ASP A 83 5.14 2.49 -9.55
C ASP A 83 5.08 1.90 -8.14
N VAL A 84 4.40 0.77 -8.03
CA VAL A 84 4.37 -0.11 -6.87
C VAL A 84 5.29 -1.28 -7.14
N ARG A 85 6.23 -1.52 -6.23
CA ARG A 85 7.21 -2.61 -6.31
C ARG A 85 7.12 -3.50 -5.08
N LEU A 86 7.23 -4.82 -5.28
CA LEU A 86 7.37 -5.76 -4.17
C LEU A 86 8.73 -5.58 -3.50
N LEU A 87 8.74 -5.60 -2.16
CA LEU A 87 9.97 -5.70 -1.39
C LEU A 87 10.44 -7.16 -1.33
N GLU A 88 11.74 -7.37 -1.45
CA GLU A 88 12.36 -8.71 -1.52
C GLU A 88 12.93 -9.18 -0.17
N GLY A 89 12.64 -8.45 0.91
CA GLY A 89 13.10 -8.81 2.24
C GLY A 89 12.57 -7.88 3.33
N SER A 90 12.67 -8.35 4.58
CA SER A 90 12.26 -7.60 5.75
C SER A 90 13.05 -6.30 5.90
N TRP A 91 12.40 -5.29 6.46
CA TRP A 91 13.01 -4.04 6.85
C TRP A 91 12.56 -3.65 8.23
N ASN A 92 13.38 -2.86 8.90
CA ASN A 92 13.00 -2.20 10.13
C ASN A 92 12.88 -0.73 9.81
N GLU A 93 11.66 -0.26 9.88
CA GLU A 93 11.26 1.10 9.64
C GLU A 93 12.12 2.11 10.42
N ALA A 94 12.32 1.95 11.73
CA ALA A 94 13.13 2.85 12.57
C ALA A 94 14.62 2.94 12.19
N THR A 95 15.14 1.99 11.42
CA THR A 95 16.55 1.93 11.02
C THR A 95 16.74 1.92 9.50
N LEU A 96 15.67 2.11 8.73
CA LEU A 96 15.71 2.10 7.27
C LEU A 96 16.49 3.32 6.75
N THR A 97 17.40 3.06 5.83
CA THR A 97 18.27 4.04 5.18
C THR A 97 18.41 3.69 3.71
N TRP A 98 18.98 4.61 2.95
CA TRP A 98 19.37 4.37 1.56
C TRP A 98 20.22 3.09 1.35
N ASN A 99 21.12 2.79 2.29
CA ASN A 99 22.11 1.72 2.13
C ASN A 99 21.60 0.34 2.54
N ASN A 100 20.63 0.27 3.46
CA ASN A 100 20.09 -0.99 3.99
C ASN A 100 18.65 -1.28 3.57
N GLN A 101 18.15 -0.58 2.55
CA GLN A 101 16.83 -0.83 2.00
C GLN A 101 16.72 -2.26 1.42
N PRO A 102 15.54 -2.90 1.48
CA PRO A 102 15.33 -4.24 0.90
C PRO A 102 15.63 -4.28 -0.60
N GLY A 103 16.19 -5.41 -1.04
CA GLY A 103 16.70 -5.59 -2.41
C GLY A 103 18.10 -5.00 -2.63
N GLY A 104 18.75 -4.49 -1.58
CA GLY A 104 20.12 -3.99 -1.60
C GLY A 104 20.23 -2.48 -1.86
N ALA A 105 21.42 -1.93 -1.62
CA ALA A 105 21.70 -0.53 -1.90
C ALA A 105 21.44 -0.21 -3.37
N TYR A 106 20.86 0.96 -3.64
CA TYR A 106 20.66 1.45 -5.00
C TYR A 106 21.96 1.36 -5.78
N ASN A 107 21.92 0.62 -6.89
CA ASN A 107 23.05 0.52 -7.78
C ASN A 107 22.96 1.65 -8.82
N PRO A 108 23.89 2.62 -8.81
CA PRO A 108 23.88 3.71 -9.79
C PRO A 108 24.05 3.23 -11.24
N THR A 109 24.48 1.98 -11.46
CA THR A 109 24.61 1.41 -12.81
C THR A 109 23.33 0.76 -13.33
N THR A 110 22.35 0.43 -12.48
CA THR A 110 21.09 -0.22 -12.91
C THR A 110 19.97 0.77 -13.17
N THR A 111 20.13 2.07 -12.83
CA THR A 111 19.16 3.17 -13.03
C THR A 111 17.74 2.95 -12.46
N SER A 112 17.47 1.79 -11.85
CA SER A 112 16.17 1.39 -11.31
C SER A 112 16.33 1.03 -9.84
N PRO A 113 15.40 1.49 -8.99
CA PRO A 113 15.22 0.96 -7.64
C PRO A 113 15.05 -0.58 -7.65
N PRO A 114 15.50 -1.29 -6.60
CA PRO A 114 15.24 -2.72 -6.44
C PRO A 114 13.74 -3.06 -6.38
N GLY A 115 13.42 -4.33 -6.66
CA GLY A 115 12.06 -4.86 -6.65
C GLY A 115 11.35 -4.76 -8.01
N THR A 116 10.53 -5.78 -8.30
CA THR A 116 9.71 -5.88 -9.51
C THR A 116 8.51 -4.93 -9.43
N ILE A 117 8.27 -4.18 -10.50
CA ILE A 117 7.05 -3.38 -10.65
C ILE A 117 5.86 -4.33 -10.81
N VAL A 118 4.87 -4.20 -9.93
CA VAL A 118 3.66 -5.04 -9.90
C VAL A 118 2.39 -4.25 -10.17
N ALA A 119 2.42 -2.94 -9.99
CA ALA A 119 1.35 -2.03 -10.39
C ALA A 119 1.92 -0.63 -10.65
N THR A 120 1.16 0.21 -11.34
CA THR A 120 1.43 1.65 -11.50
C THR A 120 0.15 2.41 -11.16
N SER A 121 0.28 3.51 -10.44
CA SER A 121 -0.85 4.35 -10.06
C SER A 121 -1.52 4.97 -11.29
N PRO A 122 -2.81 5.35 -11.17
CA PRO A 122 -3.38 6.35 -12.07
C PRO A 122 -2.54 7.63 -12.10
N THR A 123 -2.67 8.40 -13.17
CA THR A 123 -2.06 9.73 -13.24
C THR A 123 -2.68 10.65 -12.19
N ILE A 124 -1.82 11.28 -11.39
CA ILE A 124 -2.18 12.20 -10.32
C ILE A 124 -2.00 13.62 -10.86
N THR A 125 -3.10 14.36 -10.91
CA THR A 125 -3.15 15.73 -11.43
C THR A 125 -3.57 16.75 -10.39
N ASN A 126 -3.92 16.34 -9.17
CA ASN A 126 -4.37 17.23 -8.11
C ASN A 126 -3.82 16.75 -6.76
N THR A 127 -3.83 17.65 -5.77
CA THR A 127 -3.65 17.32 -4.35
C THR A 127 -4.99 17.32 -3.61
N GLY A 128 -5.05 16.78 -2.39
CA GLY A 128 -6.26 16.70 -1.59
C GLY A 128 -7.24 15.63 -2.08
N ILE A 129 -6.71 14.58 -2.70
CA ILE A 129 -7.49 13.52 -3.33
C ILE A 129 -6.99 12.15 -2.87
N TRP A 130 -7.86 11.15 -2.95
CA TRP A 130 -7.45 9.75 -2.84
C TRP A 130 -6.94 9.24 -4.18
N VAL A 131 -5.85 8.47 -4.11
CA VAL A 131 -5.35 7.68 -5.23
C VAL A 131 -5.52 6.21 -4.85
N ASP A 132 -6.26 5.51 -5.68
CA ASP A 132 -6.61 4.12 -5.49
C ASP A 132 -5.75 3.28 -6.47
N VAL A 133 -5.09 2.25 -5.94
CA VAL A 133 -4.27 1.31 -6.71
C VAL A 133 -4.76 -0.10 -6.45
N ASP A 134 -5.08 -0.82 -7.52
CA ASP A 134 -5.44 -2.23 -7.44
C ASP A 134 -4.21 -3.06 -7.06
N ILE A 135 -4.34 -3.81 -5.98
CA ILE A 135 -3.33 -4.71 -5.43
C ILE A 135 -3.93 -6.10 -5.16
N THR A 136 -5.00 -6.47 -5.88
CA THR A 136 -5.73 -7.74 -5.69
C THR A 136 -4.79 -8.93 -5.79
N ASP A 137 -4.00 -9.03 -6.85
CA ASP A 137 -3.05 -10.14 -7.04
C ASP A 137 -1.96 -10.18 -5.97
N ILE A 138 -1.54 -9.01 -5.48
CA ILE A 138 -0.52 -8.89 -4.43
C ILE A 138 -1.08 -9.39 -3.09
N LEU A 139 -2.27 -8.93 -2.71
CA LEU A 139 -2.91 -9.36 -1.47
C LEU A 139 -3.22 -10.87 -1.51
N THR A 140 -3.71 -11.37 -2.64
CA THR A 140 -3.96 -12.80 -2.87
C THR A 140 -2.68 -13.61 -2.62
N GLY A 141 -1.56 -13.21 -3.24
CA GLY A 141 -0.27 -13.88 -3.04
C GLY A 141 0.22 -13.83 -1.58
N TRP A 142 0.00 -12.73 -0.87
CA TRP A 142 0.35 -12.64 0.55
C TRP A 142 -0.57 -13.46 1.47
N LEU A 143 -1.84 -13.68 1.10
CA LEU A 143 -2.72 -14.56 1.88
C LEU A 143 -2.37 -16.04 1.64
N ASP A 144 -1.98 -16.39 0.41
CA ASP A 144 -1.53 -17.73 0.06
C ASP A 144 -0.17 -18.09 0.71
N ASP A 145 0.74 -17.12 0.81
CA ASP A 145 2.01 -17.25 1.52
C ASP A 145 2.35 -15.98 2.34
N PRO A 146 1.85 -15.87 3.59
CA PRO A 146 2.08 -14.70 4.45
C PRO A 146 3.54 -14.40 4.75
N ALA A 147 4.45 -15.38 4.60
CA ALA A 147 5.88 -15.15 4.81
C ALA A 147 6.50 -14.27 3.71
N THR A 148 5.82 -14.08 2.58
CA THR A 148 6.26 -13.23 1.46
C THR A 148 5.82 -11.77 1.59
N ASN A 149 4.99 -11.44 2.59
CA ASN A 149 4.61 -10.06 2.84
C ASN A 149 5.76 -9.27 3.47
N TYR A 150 6.66 -8.78 2.64
CA TYR A 150 7.69 -7.81 3.01
C TYR A 150 7.27 -6.35 2.82
N GLY A 151 6.05 -6.14 2.30
CA GLY A 151 5.53 -4.82 1.95
C GLY A 151 5.86 -4.37 0.52
N LEU A 152 5.62 -3.08 0.28
CA LEU A 152 5.70 -2.41 -1.00
C LEU A 152 6.63 -1.20 -0.95
N ARG A 153 7.29 -0.94 -2.07
CA ARG A 153 8.02 0.29 -2.35
C ARG A 153 7.27 1.09 -3.41
N LEU A 154 7.11 2.40 -3.19
CA LEU A 154 6.56 3.32 -4.16
C LEU A 154 7.67 4.17 -4.77
N THR A 155 7.75 4.20 -6.11
CA THR A 155 8.78 4.93 -6.86
C THR A 155 8.17 5.75 -7.98
N GLN A 156 8.50 7.03 -8.11
CA GLN A 156 8.10 7.81 -9.28
C GLN A 156 9.00 7.43 -10.47
N PRO A 157 8.46 6.91 -11.57
CA PRO A 157 9.27 6.41 -12.68
C PRO A 157 10.01 7.53 -13.42
N THR A 158 9.43 8.74 -13.46
CA THR A 158 9.92 9.85 -14.28
C THR A 158 9.99 11.14 -13.47
N GLU A 159 11.11 11.87 -13.57
CA GLU A 159 11.20 13.20 -12.99
C GLU A 159 10.17 14.13 -13.62
N VAL A 160 9.45 14.87 -12.79
CA VAL A 160 8.63 15.99 -13.24
C VAL A 160 9.08 17.22 -12.48
N ARG A 161 9.24 18.33 -13.18
CA ARG A 161 9.56 19.63 -12.59
C ARG A 161 8.54 20.67 -13.01
N ASP A 162 8.20 21.56 -12.10
CA ASP A 162 7.38 22.72 -12.42
C ASP A 162 8.18 23.80 -13.19
N SER A 163 7.52 24.88 -13.58
CA SER A 163 8.16 26.00 -14.30
C SER A 163 9.24 26.71 -13.48
N GLY A 164 9.23 26.57 -12.16
CA GLY A 164 10.24 27.10 -11.25
C GLY A 164 11.43 26.16 -11.05
N GLY A 165 11.39 24.95 -11.63
CA GLY A 165 12.41 23.93 -11.49
C GLY A 165 12.29 23.08 -10.21
N ALA A 166 11.21 23.23 -9.43
CA ALA A 166 10.94 22.41 -8.26
C ALA A 166 10.49 21.00 -8.69
N SER A 167 11.00 19.97 -8.02
CA SER A 167 10.56 18.58 -8.26
C SER A 167 9.09 18.43 -7.88
N VAL A 168 8.33 17.81 -8.77
CA VAL A 168 6.90 17.50 -8.60
C VAL A 168 6.78 16.03 -8.27
N PHE A 169 6.14 15.73 -7.14
CA PHE A 169 5.90 14.37 -6.67
C PHE A 169 4.67 14.36 -5.76
N PRO A 170 3.95 13.22 -5.67
CA PRO A 170 2.86 13.12 -4.72
C PRO A 170 3.45 13.01 -3.30
N SER A 171 2.93 13.77 -2.35
CA SER A 171 3.16 13.51 -0.93
C SER A 171 1.92 12.84 -0.38
N PHE A 172 2.08 11.82 0.45
CA PHE A 172 0.95 11.07 0.97
C PHE A 172 0.80 11.30 2.49
N ALA A 173 -0.39 11.07 3.02
CA ALA A 173 -0.57 10.95 4.45
C ALA A 173 0.06 9.64 4.96
N SER A 174 0.75 9.70 6.09
CA SER A 174 1.35 8.55 6.80
C SER A 174 0.33 7.85 7.71
N SER A 175 0.70 6.68 8.27
CA SER A 175 -0.08 6.02 9.33
C SER A 175 -0.20 6.86 10.62
N GLU A 176 0.72 7.80 10.84
CA GLU A 176 0.79 8.69 12.00
C GLU A 176 0.20 10.07 11.69
N TYR A 177 -0.29 10.28 10.47
CA TYR A 177 -0.84 11.56 10.07
C TYR A 177 -1.94 11.98 11.04
N ALA A 178 -1.90 13.25 11.46
CA ALA A 178 -2.74 13.78 12.53
C ALA A 178 -4.23 13.64 12.23
N THR A 179 -4.61 13.77 10.95
CA THR A 179 -5.98 13.53 10.50
C THR A 179 -6.17 12.06 10.17
N GLU A 180 -6.77 11.30 11.09
CA GLU A 180 -6.95 9.85 10.94
C GLU A 180 -7.67 9.46 9.65
N SER A 181 -8.63 10.27 9.21
CA SER A 181 -9.39 10.00 7.99
C SER A 181 -8.57 10.11 6.71
N TYR A 182 -7.31 10.58 6.73
CA TYR A 182 -6.42 10.64 5.57
C TYR A 182 -5.38 9.51 5.55
N ARG A 183 -5.26 8.72 6.62
CA ARG A 183 -4.25 7.66 6.72
C ARG A 183 -4.44 6.58 5.63
N PRO A 184 -3.35 5.94 5.14
CA PRO A 184 -3.43 4.90 4.12
C PRO A 184 -4.45 3.80 4.46
N GLN A 185 -5.15 3.28 3.44
CA GLN A 185 -6.18 2.25 3.62
C GLN A 185 -5.93 1.05 2.70
N LEU A 186 -6.26 -0.14 3.21
CA LEU A 186 -6.44 -1.34 2.40
C LEU A 186 -7.94 -1.67 2.39
N VAL A 187 -8.58 -1.46 1.26
CA VAL A 187 -10.01 -1.77 1.07
C VAL A 187 -10.13 -3.12 0.38
N VAL A 188 -10.75 -4.08 1.06
CA VAL A 188 -10.90 -5.46 0.58
C VAL A 188 -12.38 -5.78 0.38
N GLN A 189 -12.71 -6.29 -0.79
CA GLN A 189 -13.99 -6.92 -1.08
C GLN A 189 -13.80 -8.43 -1.11
N THR A 190 -14.60 -9.16 -0.34
CA THR A 190 -14.51 -10.62 -0.26
C THR A 190 -15.77 -11.28 -0.78
N VAL A 191 -15.66 -12.57 -1.11
CA VAL A 191 -16.81 -13.43 -1.32
C VAL A 191 -17.56 -13.55 0.01
N PRO A 192 -18.89 -13.31 0.05
CA PRO A 192 -19.68 -13.60 1.23
C PRO A 192 -19.63 -15.10 1.50
N GLU A 193 -19.38 -15.53 2.74
CA GLU A 193 -19.48 -16.94 3.09
C GLU A 193 -20.84 -17.49 2.61
N PRO A 194 -20.87 -18.58 1.83
CA PRO A 194 -22.14 -19.11 1.38
C PRO A 194 -22.95 -19.58 2.59
N GLU A 195 -24.27 -19.29 2.58
CA GLU A 195 -25.22 -19.70 3.63
C GLU A 195 -25.31 -21.24 3.83
N THR A 196 -24.51 -22.03 3.10
CA THR A 196 -24.37 -23.47 3.28
C THR A 196 -23.99 -23.86 4.71
N ALA A 197 -23.24 -23.05 5.45
CA ALA A 197 -23.00 -23.29 6.88
C ALA A 197 -24.32 -23.29 7.71
N VAL A 198 -25.27 -22.41 7.37
CA VAL A 198 -26.62 -22.38 7.98
C VAL A 198 -27.43 -23.60 7.53
N LEU A 199 -27.31 -24.00 6.27
CA LEU A 199 -28.05 -25.14 5.72
C LEU A 199 -27.61 -26.48 6.34
N PHE A 200 -26.31 -26.68 6.59
CA PHE A 200 -25.80 -27.86 7.30
C PHE A 200 -26.23 -27.87 8.79
N GLY A 201 -26.29 -26.71 9.44
CA GLY A 201 -26.79 -26.58 10.82
C GLY A 201 -28.27 -26.96 10.96
N LEU A 202 -29.11 -26.55 10.00
CA LEU A 202 -30.53 -26.91 9.95
C LEU A 202 -30.74 -28.40 9.58
N GLY A 203 -29.93 -28.93 8.66
CA GLY A 203 -29.99 -30.33 8.26
C GLY A 203 -29.71 -31.31 9.42
N VAL A 204 -28.68 -31.04 10.23
CA VAL A 204 -28.35 -31.87 11.40
C VAL A 204 -29.42 -31.78 12.49
N ALA A 205 -29.98 -30.59 12.73
CA ALA A 205 -31.09 -30.42 13.69
C ALA A 205 -32.36 -31.19 13.25
N GLY A 206 -32.68 -31.19 11.95
CA GLY A 206 -33.80 -31.95 11.38
C GLY A 206 -33.63 -33.47 11.51
N PHE A 207 -32.43 -34.00 11.25
CA PHE A 207 -32.16 -35.44 11.41
C PHE A 207 -32.18 -35.91 12.87
N LEU A 208 -31.76 -35.07 13.82
CA LEU A 208 -31.78 -35.39 15.25
C LEU A 208 -33.20 -35.35 15.85
N THR A 209 -34.10 -34.51 15.31
CA THR A 209 -35.51 -34.47 15.77
C THR A 209 -36.33 -35.64 15.24
N VAL A 210 -36.08 -36.12 14.01
CA VAL A 210 -36.80 -37.27 13.44
C VAL A 210 -36.47 -38.58 14.18
N ARG A 211 -35.24 -38.74 14.67
CA ARG A 211 -34.80 -39.98 15.33
C ARG A 211 -35.41 -40.20 16.73
N ARG A 212 -36.02 -39.18 17.35
CA ARG A 212 -36.63 -39.27 18.69
C ARG A 212 -38.11 -39.71 18.72
N ARG A 213 -38.79 -39.84 17.57
CA ARG A 213 -40.24 -40.18 17.52
C ARG A 213 -40.59 -41.65 17.32
N ASN A 214 -39.62 -42.57 17.25
CA ASN A 214 -39.87 -44.01 17.06
C ASN A 214 -39.40 -44.88 18.24
N ARG A 215 -39.98 -44.69 19.43
CA ARG A 215 -39.98 -45.67 20.53
C ARG A 215 -41.32 -45.69 21.23
#